data_AF-A0A2Z2MKN5-F1
#
_entry.id   AF-A0A2Z2MKN5-F1
#
_cell.length_a   1.000
_cell.length_b   1.000
_cell.length_c   1.000
_cell.angle_alpha   90.00
_cell.angle_beta   90.00
_cell.angle_gamma   90.00
#
_symmetry.space_group_name_H-M   'P 1'
#
loop_
_entity.id
_entity.type
_entity.pdbx_description
1 polymer ?
#
loop_
_entity_poly.entity_id
_entity_poly.type
_entity_poly.pdbx_seq_one_letter_code
_entity_poly.pdbx_strand_id
1 'polypeptide(L)'
;MRRLFYALPFLVFGLGLLFWEPTVARAAVVLLGWLTFALEYRYGGGSREGEELVALGVSVPLYLLLINQTLAELLAVFMFVLELAALFVKFKLKA
;
A
#
# COMPACT_ATOMS: atom_id res chain seq x y z
N MET A 1 -5.95 -14.01 -4.00
CA MET A 1 -6.50 -12.65 -3.84
C MET A 1 -7.29 -12.42 -2.55
N ARG A 2 -7.75 -13.46 -1.83
CA ARG A 2 -8.58 -13.27 -0.62
C ARG A 2 -7.90 -12.46 0.49
N ARG A 3 -6.57 -12.48 0.56
CA ARG A 3 -5.79 -11.85 1.63
C ARG A 3 -5.47 -10.38 1.35
N LEU A 4 -5.32 -10.01 0.08
CA LEU A 4 -5.17 -8.61 -0.33
C LEU A 4 -6.33 -7.75 0.17
N PHE A 5 -7.55 -8.29 0.15
CA PHE A 5 -8.75 -7.60 0.64
C PHE A 5 -8.72 -7.28 2.15
N TYR A 6 -7.82 -7.87 2.94
CA TYR A 6 -7.61 -7.45 4.33
C TYR A 6 -7.09 -6.02 4.45
N ALA A 7 -6.50 -5.45 3.38
CA ALA A 7 -6.11 -4.05 3.35
C ALA A 7 -7.28 -3.07 3.14
N LEU A 8 -8.42 -3.53 2.61
CA LEU A 8 -9.54 -2.63 2.26
C LEU A 8 -10.07 -1.81 3.45
N PRO A 9 -10.33 -2.40 4.64
CA PRO A 9 -10.78 -1.62 5.79
C PRO A 9 -9.80 -0.50 6.14
N PHE A 10 -8.50 -0.74 6.02
CA PHE A 10 -7.46 0.25 6.29
C PHE A 10 -7.42 1.34 5.24
N LEU A 11 -7.59 1.00 3.96
CA LEU A 11 -7.67 1.97 2.87
C LEU A 11 -8.87 2.92 3.02
N VAL A 12 -10.03 2.37 3.40
CA VAL A 12 -11.22 3.17 3.71
C VAL A 12 -10.99 4.04 4.95
N PHE A 13 -10.36 3.48 5.99
CA PHE A 13 -9.95 4.24 7.16
C PHE A 13 -9.00 5.39 6.83
N GLY A 14 -8.01 5.15 5.95
CA GLY A 14 -7.09 6.17 5.45
C GLY A 14 -7.79 7.31 4.75
N LEU A 15 -8.79 7.02 3.92
CA LEU A 15 -9.64 8.06 3.32
C LEU A 15 -10.38 8.86 4.39
N GLY A 16 -10.93 8.20 5.41
CA GLY A 16 -11.55 8.87 6.56
C GLY A 16 -10.58 9.84 7.27
N LEU A 17 -9.34 9.40 7.53
CA LEU A 17 -8.30 10.25 8.12
C LEU A 17 -7.93 11.44 7.25
N LEU A 18 -7.90 11.26 5.93
CA LEU A 18 -7.61 12.32 4.97
C LEU A 18 -8.74 13.37 4.93
N PHE A 19 -10.00 12.94 4.98
CA PHE A 19 -11.14 13.85 5.06
C PHE A 19 -11.20 14.62 6.38
N TRP A 20 -10.80 13.97 7.48
CA TRP A 20 -10.75 14.62 8.79
C TRP A 20 -9.67 15.71 8.85
N GLU A 21 -8.49 15.46 8.27
CA GLU A 21 -7.38 16.41 8.28
C GLU A 21 -6.61 16.34 6.95
N PRO A 22 -6.94 17.22 5.99
CA PRO A 22 -6.42 17.13 4.64
C PRO A 22 -5.01 17.71 4.54
N THR A 23 -4.01 16.89 4.88
CA THR A 23 -2.60 17.24 4.70
C THR A 23 -2.01 16.56 3.47
N VAL A 24 -1.03 17.21 2.82
CA VAL A 24 -0.33 16.67 1.65
C VAL A 24 0.30 15.31 1.95
N ALA A 25 0.86 15.17 3.15
CA ALA A 25 1.44 13.94 3.64
C ALA A 25 0.44 12.79 3.77
N ARG A 26 -0.70 13.03 4.42
CA ARG A 26 -1.76 12.01 4.53
C ARG A 26 -2.30 11.65 3.15
N ALA A 27 -2.45 12.64 2.27
CA ALA A 27 -2.85 12.40 0.89
C ALA A 27 -1.85 11.49 0.18
N ALA A 28 -0.55 11.75 0.31
CA ALA A 28 0.49 10.92 -0.27
C ALA A 28 0.45 9.47 0.25
N VAL A 29 0.37 9.27 1.57
CA VAL A 29 0.29 7.92 2.16
C VAL A 29 -0.94 7.16 1.68
N VAL A 30 -2.11 7.81 1.68
CA VAL A 30 -3.37 7.19 1.24
C VAL A 30 -3.34 6.88 -0.25
N LEU A 31 -2.86 7.80 -1.09
CA LEU A 31 -2.72 7.57 -2.52
C LEU A 31 -1.74 6.42 -2.81
N LEU A 32 -0.57 6.40 -2.17
CA LEU A 32 0.40 5.32 -2.32
C LEU A 32 -0.15 3.97 -1.85
N GLY A 33 -0.93 3.96 -0.76
CA GLY A 33 -1.64 2.77 -0.30
C GLY A 33 -2.61 2.23 -1.35
N TRP A 34 -3.45 3.10 -1.92
CA TRP A 34 -4.39 2.74 -2.98
C TRP A 34 -3.68 2.27 -4.26
N LEU A 35 -2.61 2.96 -4.67
CA LEU A 35 -1.83 2.58 -5.84
C LEU A 35 -1.16 1.22 -5.65
N THR A 36 -0.51 0.98 -4.51
CA THR A 36 0.11 -0.32 -4.19
C THR A 36 -0.94 -1.44 -4.22
N PHE A 37 -2.10 -1.22 -3.60
CA PHE A 37 -3.21 -2.18 -3.63
C PHE A 37 -3.71 -2.44 -5.06
N ALA A 38 -3.91 -1.39 -5.85
CA ALA A 38 -4.42 -1.50 -7.22
C ALA A 38 -3.43 -2.22 -8.15
N LEU A 39 -2.11 -2.01 -7.95
CA LEU A 39 -1.06 -2.69 -8.67
C LEU A 39 -1.06 -4.19 -8.39
N GLU A 40 -1.04 -4.61 -7.12
CA GLU A 40 -1.08 -6.03 -6.78
C GLU A 40 -2.42 -6.68 -7.17
N TYR A 41 -3.55 -5.96 -7.02
CA TYR A 41 -4.86 -6.47 -7.45
C TYR A 41 -4.92 -6.75 -8.95
N ARG A 42 -4.33 -5.87 -9.77
CA ARG A 42 -4.43 -5.95 -11.23
C ARG A 42 -3.33 -6.79 -11.87
N TYR A 43 -2.11 -6.70 -11.35
CA TYR A 43 -0.91 -7.26 -11.96
C TYR A 43 -0.23 -8.30 -11.07
N GLY A 44 -0.70 -8.50 -9.84
CA GLY A 44 -0.14 -9.45 -8.89
C GLY A 44 -0.12 -10.89 -9.40
N GLY A 45 0.82 -11.68 -8.88
CA GLY A 45 1.09 -13.04 -9.32
C GLY A 45 0.26 -14.14 -8.66
N GLY A 46 -0.72 -13.78 -7.82
CA GLY A 46 -1.47 -14.75 -7.01
C GLY A 46 -0.61 -15.46 -5.96
N SER A 47 0.62 -14.97 -5.70
CA SER A 47 1.46 -15.49 -4.62
C SER A 47 0.84 -15.12 -3.30
N ARG A 48 0.61 -16.15 -2.47
CA ARG A 48 0.01 -16.01 -1.15
C ARG A 48 0.83 -15.10 -0.22
N GLU A 49 2.16 -15.13 -0.36
CA GLU A 49 3.09 -14.32 0.43
C GLU A 49 3.13 -12.87 -0.06
N GLY A 50 3.08 -12.64 -1.37
CA GLY A 50 3.01 -11.30 -1.96
C GLY A 50 1.74 -10.57 -1.53
N GLU A 51 0.59 -11.25 -1.58
CA GLU A 51 -0.69 -10.68 -1.14
C GLU A 51 -0.68 -10.27 0.35
N GLU A 52 -0.03 -11.05 1.22
CA GLU A 52 0.10 -10.70 2.64
C GLU A 52 1.06 -9.55 2.87
N LEU A 53 2.20 -9.54 2.16
CA LEU A 53 3.18 -8.47 2.26
C LEU A 53 2.57 -7.14 1.83
N VAL A 54 1.82 -7.11 0.72
CA VAL A 54 1.12 -5.90 0.27
C VAL A 54 0.01 -5.51 1.25
N ALA A 55 -0.77 -6.47 1.76
CA ALA A 55 -1.82 -6.15 2.72
C ALA A 55 -1.27 -5.51 4.01
N LEU A 56 -0.16 -6.05 4.53
CA LEU A 56 0.54 -5.49 5.69
C LEU A 56 1.20 -4.15 5.34
N GLY A 57 1.86 -4.07 4.19
CA GLY A 57 2.53 -2.87 3.74
C GLY A 57 1.61 -1.70 3.41
N VAL A 58 0.34 -1.94 3.14
CA VAL A 58 -0.69 -0.89 3.01
C VAL A 58 -1.30 -0.54 4.37
N SER A 59 -1.61 -1.54 5.20
CA SER A 59 -2.30 -1.31 6.49
C SER A 59 -1.41 -0.63 7.54
N VAL A 60 -0.14 -1.01 7.64
CA VAL A 60 0.77 -0.49 8.68
C VAL A 60 1.05 1.01 8.52
N PRO A 61 1.38 1.56 7.34
CA PRO A 61 1.52 3.00 7.16
C PRO A 61 0.25 3.79 7.52
N LEU A 62 -0.93 3.26 7.17
CA LEU A 62 -2.20 3.92 7.43
C LEU A 62 -2.52 3.98 8.92
N TYR A 63 -2.13 2.97 9.69
CA TYR A 63 -2.20 3.02 11.15
C TYR A 63 -1.15 3.96 11.74
N LEU A 64 0.08 3.95 11.20
CA LEU A 64 1.18 4.81 11.63
C LEU A 64 0.88 6.30 11.47
N LEU A 65 -0.01 6.70 10.53
CA LEU A 65 -0.44 8.09 10.39
C LEU A 65 -0.98 8.71 11.70
N LEU A 66 -1.51 7.89 12.61
CA LEU A 66 -2.00 8.35 13.92
C LEU A 66 -0.87 8.64 14.94
N ILE A 67 0.31 8.07 14.73
CA ILE A 67 1.40 8.05 15.71
C ILE A 67 2.58 8.86 15.21
N ASN A 68 3.00 8.63 13.97
CA ASN A 68 4.17 9.25 13.36
C ASN A 68 4.01 9.33 11.84
N GLN A 69 3.75 10.55 11.36
CA GLN A 69 3.52 10.82 9.94
C GLN A 69 4.75 10.53 9.07
N THR A 70 5.95 10.89 9.53
CA THR A 70 7.20 10.69 8.77
C THR A 70 7.49 9.22 8.55
N LEU A 71 7.28 8.37 9.56
CA LEU A 71 7.44 6.92 9.42
C LEU A 71 6.39 6.32 8.49
N ALA A 72 5.14 6.80 8.56
CA ALA A 72 4.08 6.37 7.66
C ALA A 72 4.41 6.69 6.19
N GLU A 73 4.86 7.91 5.91
CA GLU A 73 5.30 8.33 4.57
C GLU A 73 6.44 7.46 4.05
N LEU A 74 7.50 7.30 4.85
CA LEU A 74 8.65 6.50 4.47
C LEU A 74 8.25 5.06 4.14
N LEU A 75 7.42 4.45 4.98
CA LEU A 75 6.98 3.07 4.78
C LEU A 75 6.05 2.93 3.58
N ALA A 76 5.14 3.88 3.35
CA ALA A 76 4.25 3.87 2.18
C ALA A 76 5.04 3.99 0.87
N VAL A 77 6.02 4.89 0.82
CA VAL A 77 6.93 5.02 -0.34
C VAL A 77 7.72 3.74 -0.54
N PHE A 78 8.31 3.20 0.53
CA PHE A 78 9.10 1.97 0.47
C PHE A 78 8.29 0.79 -0.07
N MET A 79 7.08 0.58 0.45
CA MET A 79 6.19 -0.48 -0.01
C MET A 79 5.76 -0.32 -1.46
N PHE A 80 5.45 0.91 -1.89
CA PHE A 80 5.12 1.19 -3.29
C PHE A 80 6.29 0.91 -4.23
N VAL A 81 7.52 1.31 -3.85
CA VAL A 81 8.73 1.03 -4.63
C VAL A 81 8.99 -0.47 -4.70
N LEU A 82 8.80 -1.21 -3.62
CA LEU A 82 8.93 -2.68 -3.61
C LEU A 82 7.93 -3.34 -4.56
N GLU A 83 6.67 -2.91 -4.54
CA GLU A 83 5.64 -3.44 -5.44
C GLU A 83 5.98 -3.14 -6.91
N LEU A 84 6.40 -1.91 -7.22
CA LEU A 84 6.88 -1.55 -8.55
C LEU A 84 8.10 -2.38 -8.96
N ALA A 85 9.05 -2.61 -8.06
CA ALA A 85 10.23 -3.42 -8.33
C ALA A 85 9.84 -4.88 -8.59
N ALA A 86 8.92 -5.45 -7.80
CA ALA A 86 8.40 -6.80 -7.98
C ALA A 86 7.71 -6.96 -9.34
N LEU A 87 6.85 -6.01 -9.70
CA LEU A 87 6.20 -5.98 -11.02
C LEU A 87 7.21 -5.76 -12.14
N PHE A 88 8.19 -4.89 -11.95
CA PHE A 88 9.25 -4.67 -12.93
C PHE A 88 10.03 -5.96 -13.18
N VAL A 89 10.49 -6.65 -12.13
CA VAL A 89 11.14 -7.96 -12.24
C VAL A 89 10.22 -8.93 -12.99
N LYS A 90 8.94 -9.03 -12.62
CA LYS A 90 7.98 -9.92 -13.27
C LYS A 90 7.78 -9.63 -14.76
N PHE A 91 7.75 -8.37 -15.19
CA PHE A 91 7.49 -8.02 -16.59
C PHE A 91 8.75 -7.90 -17.44
N LYS A 92 9.88 -7.46 -16.88
CA LYS A 92 11.16 -7.24 -17.58
C LYS A 92 12.13 -8.41 -17.47
N LEU A 93 12.11 -9.18 -16.38
CA LEU A 93 13.03 -10.30 -16.14
C LEU A 93 12.42 -11.68 -16.43
N LYS A 94 11.17 -11.77 -16.91
CA LYS A 94 10.61 -13.00 -17.50
C LYS A 94 11.64 -13.64 -18.46
N ALA A 95 12.23 -14.83 -18.27
CA ALA A 95 12.08 -15.95 -17.32
C ALA A 95 10.65 -16.41 -17.02
#